data_AF-A0A965TAK8-F1
#
_entry.id   AF-A0A965TAK8-F1
#
_cell.length_a   1.000
_cell.length_b   1.000
_cell.length_c   1.000
_cell.angle_alpha   90.00
_cell.angle_beta   90.00
_cell.angle_gamma   90.00
#
_symmetry.space_group_name_H-M   'P 1'
#
loop_
_entity.id
_entity.type
_entity.pdbx_description
1 polymer ?
#
loop_
_entity_poly.entity_id
_entity_poly.type
_entity_poly.pdbx_seq_one_letter_code
_entity_poly.pdbx_strand_id
1 'polypeptide(L)'
;MYRETKIYNDGSHYIAIPPTTNKSKRGKSIKEDLITVVEEESESAAEPSSSTQIISESENISDNGAGSQSKINIKTEQIADAKPTAENEINEPEPEKKKKTVRQTTRSDIFNELFKESLDLPKSKRRKYIIDGMKKYFKFDKQTSTYVDDKLEKKSRSIMCRRIRFTRKAYMHDFNYFVTLTYSNALHT
;
A
#
# COMPACT_ATOMS: atom_id res chain seq x y z
N MET A 1 27.62 17.49 43.05
CA MET A 1 28.19 16.56 42.05
C MET A 1 27.96 17.10 40.63
N TYR A 2 28.42 18.32 40.33
CA TYR A 2 28.05 19.04 39.08
C TYR A 2 29.16 20.02 38.63
N ARG A 3 30.44 19.61 38.61
CA ARG A 3 31.57 20.53 38.35
C ARG A 3 31.79 20.89 36.87
N GLU A 4 31.16 20.17 35.94
CA GLU A 4 31.41 20.27 34.48
C GLU A 4 30.12 20.44 33.67
N THR A 5 29.09 21.05 34.25
CA THR A 5 27.81 21.31 33.57
C THR A 5 27.95 22.37 32.48
N LYS A 6 27.34 22.15 31.31
CA LYS A 6 27.14 23.20 30.31
C LYS A 6 25.89 24.00 30.66
N ILE A 7 26.07 25.29 30.90
CA ILE A 7 24.97 26.21 31.25
C ILE A 7 24.51 26.92 29.98
N TYR A 8 23.19 26.95 29.79
CA TYR A 8 22.51 27.67 28.71
C TYR A 8 21.54 28.70 29.32
N ASN A 9 21.37 29.85 28.68
CA ASN A 9 20.33 30.82 29.04
C ASN A 9 19.16 30.65 28.05
N ASP A 10 17.98 30.30 28.57
CA ASP A 10 16.74 30.12 27.80
C ASP A 10 15.89 31.42 27.81
N GLY A 11 16.58 32.55 27.65
CA GLY A 11 16.05 33.92 27.73
C GLY A 11 15.69 34.39 29.15
N SER A 12 14.99 33.56 29.92
CA SER A 12 14.47 33.88 31.27
C SER A 12 15.10 33.07 32.40
N HIS A 13 15.64 31.88 32.10
CA HIS A 13 16.14 30.93 33.09
C HIS A 13 17.45 30.27 32.62
N TYR A 14 18.30 29.87 33.57
CA TYR A 14 19.54 29.15 33.28
C TYR A 14 19.34 27.64 33.42
N ILE A 15 19.65 26.88 32.37
CA ILE A 15 19.53 25.42 32.31
C ILE A 15 20.95 24.81 32.31
N ALA A 16 21.26 24.02 33.34
CA ALA A 16 22.55 23.34 33.48
C ALA A 16 22.45 21.87 33.05
N ILE A 17 23.08 21.53 31.92
CA ILE A 17 23.10 20.16 31.38
C ILE A 17 24.40 19.46 31.84
N PRO A 18 24.34 18.36 32.62
CA PRO A 18 25.53 17.60 32.99
C PRO A 18 26.07 16.76 31.81
N PRO A 19 27.38 16.49 31.75
CA PRO A 19 27.96 15.64 30.72
C PRO A 19 27.47 14.20 30.89
N THR A 20 26.82 13.64 29.87
CA THR A 20 26.26 12.28 29.91
C THR A 20 27.09 11.32 29.07
N THR A 21 27.64 10.29 29.71
CA THR A 21 28.21 9.13 29.00
C THR A 21 27.08 8.18 28.63
N ASN A 22 26.37 8.46 27.53
CA ASN A 22 25.23 7.63 27.11
C ASN A 22 25.71 6.24 26.61
N LYS A 23 25.77 5.28 27.53
CA LYS A 23 26.20 3.89 27.29
C LYS A 23 25.21 3.07 26.44
N SER A 24 24.00 3.58 26.17
CA SER A 24 23.00 2.84 25.40
C SER A 24 23.39 2.78 23.91
N LYS A 25 23.69 1.57 23.42
CA LYS A 25 23.88 1.33 21.98
C LYS A 25 22.51 1.47 21.30
N ARG A 26 22.44 2.24 20.20
CA ARG A 26 21.21 2.32 19.38
C ARG A 26 20.82 0.91 18.93
N GLY A 27 19.54 0.56 19.08
CA GLY A 27 19.02 -0.72 18.61
C GLY A 27 19.22 -0.89 17.10
N LYS A 28 19.55 -2.11 16.67
CA LYS A 28 19.61 -2.44 15.24
C LYS A 28 18.19 -2.36 14.66
N SER A 29 18.08 -1.88 13.42
CA SER A 29 16.81 -1.95 12.69
C SER A 29 16.45 -3.41 12.41
N ILE A 30 15.20 -3.79 12.64
CA ILE A 30 14.67 -5.11 12.28
C ILE A 30 14.55 -5.16 10.75
N LYS A 31 15.19 -6.15 10.13
CA LYS A 31 15.04 -6.42 8.69
C LYS A 31 13.77 -7.25 8.47
N GLU A 32 13.03 -6.97 7.39
CA GLU A 32 11.93 -7.83 6.95
C GLU A 32 12.49 -8.98 6.09
N ASP A 33 11.85 -10.16 6.16
CA ASP A 33 12.27 -11.34 5.39
C ASP A 33 12.10 -11.12 3.88
N LEU A 34 12.98 -11.73 3.09
CA LEU A 34 12.87 -11.80 1.64
C LEU A 34 11.78 -12.80 1.24
N ILE A 35 11.04 -12.47 0.19
CA ILE A 35 10.05 -13.33 -0.46
C ILE A 35 10.42 -13.47 -1.94
N THR A 36 10.39 -14.69 -2.44
CA THR A 36 10.40 -14.98 -3.87
C THR A 36 9.02 -14.66 -4.45
N VAL A 37 8.95 -13.61 -5.26
CA VAL A 37 7.78 -13.32 -6.09
C VAL A 37 8.00 -14.00 -7.44
N VAL A 38 7.05 -14.85 -7.82
CA VAL A 38 6.91 -15.36 -9.18
C VAL A 38 5.91 -14.45 -9.87
N GLU A 39 6.36 -13.75 -10.91
CA GLU A 39 5.47 -12.99 -11.78
C GLU A 39 4.86 -13.95 -12.81
N GLU A 40 3.55 -13.85 -13.02
CA GLU A 40 2.85 -14.56 -14.09
C GLU A 40 2.26 -13.50 -15.02
N GLU A 41 2.84 -13.38 -16.21
CA GLU A 41 2.50 -12.35 -17.19
C GLU A 41 1.11 -12.60 -17.79
N SER A 42 0.11 -11.92 -17.22
CA SER A 42 -1.23 -11.82 -17.76
C SER A 42 -1.28 -10.77 -18.86
N GLU A 43 -1.09 -11.20 -20.11
CA GLU A 43 -1.30 -10.36 -21.28
C GLU A 43 -2.80 -10.07 -21.47
N SER A 44 -3.21 -8.84 -21.22
CA SER A 44 -4.47 -8.29 -21.73
C SER A 44 -4.28 -6.82 -22.10
N ALA A 45 -4.73 -6.45 -23.30
CA ALA A 45 -4.55 -5.13 -23.88
C ALA A 45 -5.89 -4.58 -24.41
N ALA A 46 -5.99 -3.24 -24.48
CA ALA A 46 -7.07 -2.43 -25.06
C ALA A 46 -8.45 -2.40 -24.35
N GLU A 47 -8.67 -1.38 -23.50
CA GLU A 47 -9.44 -0.13 -23.77
C GLU A 47 -10.58 -0.13 -24.83
N PRO A 48 -11.57 0.82 -24.82
CA PRO A 48 -12.02 1.74 -23.74
C PRO A 48 -13.57 1.96 -23.60
N SER A 49 -13.94 2.70 -22.55
CA SER A 49 -15.19 3.43 -22.19
C SER A 49 -16.38 3.67 -23.16
N SER A 50 -17.62 3.70 -22.61
CA SER A 50 -18.61 4.78 -22.86
C SER A 50 -19.73 4.88 -21.79
N SER A 51 -20.34 6.08 -21.65
CA SER A 51 -21.73 6.38 -21.15
C SER A 51 -22.13 6.02 -19.69
N THR A 52 -22.88 6.80 -18.89
CA THR A 52 -23.27 8.24 -18.83
C THR A 52 -23.64 8.59 -17.37
N GLN A 53 -23.79 9.88 -17.02
CA GLN A 53 -23.93 10.42 -15.66
C GLN A 53 -25.37 10.52 -15.10
N ILE A 54 -25.46 10.42 -13.76
CA ILE A 54 -26.36 11.13 -12.80
C ILE A 54 -27.90 10.92 -12.89
N ILE A 55 -28.49 10.53 -11.76
CA ILE A 55 -29.56 11.22 -11.00
C ILE A 55 -29.52 10.70 -9.54
N SER A 56 -30.03 11.47 -8.57
CA SER A 56 -29.86 11.25 -7.13
C SER A 56 -31.17 11.00 -6.35
N GLU A 57 -31.01 10.53 -5.10
CA GLU A 57 -31.92 10.68 -3.95
C GLU A 57 -33.34 10.07 -3.98
N SER A 58 -33.55 9.08 -3.11
CA SER A 58 -34.51 9.21 -1.99
C SER A 58 -34.16 8.24 -0.86
N GLU A 59 -34.55 8.58 0.38
CA GLU A 59 -34.29 7.80 1.61
C GLU A 59 -35.53 7.05 2.13
N ASN A 60 -35.34 6.31 3.23
CA ASN A 60 -36.27 5.50 4.06
C ASN A 60 -36.27 4.00 3.71
N ILE A 61 -35.81 3.07 4.57
CA ILE A 61 -36.14 2.75 5.99
C ILE A 61 -37.52 2.06 6.12
N SER A 62 -37.53 0.73 6.28
CA SER A 62 -37.93 0.08 7.55
C SER A 62 -37.62 -1.44 7.60
N ASP A 63 -37.64 -1.96 8.83
CA ASP A 63 -37.82 -3.34 9.34
C ASP A 63 -37.45 -4.61 8.54
N ASN A 64 -36.47 -5.33 9.12
CA ASN A 64 -36.68 -6.58 9.88
C ASN A 64 -37.82 -7.55 9.44
N GLY A 65 -37.44 -8.79 9.07
CA GLY A 65 -38.39 -9.92 8.96
C GLY A 65 -37.66 -11.27 8.91
N ALA A 66 -37.89 -12.14 9.89
CA ALA A 66 -37.15 -13.39 10.04
C ALA A 66 -37.52 -14.47 9.02
N GLY A 67 -36.54 -15.34 8.71
CA GLY A 67 -36.55 -16.27 7.58
C GLY A 67 -37.62 -17.36 7.54
N SER A 68 -37.65 -18.05 6.41
CA SER A 68 -38.24 -19.37 6.25
C SER A 68 -37.39 -20.24 5.33
N GLN A 69 -37.39 -21.54 5.57
CA GLN A 69 -36.66 -22.53 4.80
C GLN A 69 -37.58 -23.20 3.78
N SER A 70 -37.06 -23.55 2.61
CA SER A 70 -37.63 -24.63 1.81
C SER A 70 -36.51 -25.48 1.17
N LYS A 71 -36.63 -26.79 1.30
CA LYS A 71 -35.89 -27.80 0.54
C LYS A 71 -36.92 -28.58 -0.28
N ILE A 72 -36.61 -28.91 -1.52
CA ILE A 72 -37.18 -30.04 -2.30
C ILE A 72 -36.22 -30.34 -3.48
N ASN A 73 -36.36 -31.50 -4.12
CA ASN A 73 -35.26 -32.48 -4.20
C ASN A 73 -35.39 -33.45 -5.42
N ILE A 74 -34.27 -34.06 -5.85
CA ILE A 74 -34.12 -35.18 -6.84
C ILE A 74 -34.64 -34.87 -8.28
N LYS A 75 -34.25 -35.44 -9.45
CA LYS A 75 -33.48 -36.64 -9.94
C LYS A 75 -32.67 -36.22 -11.21
N THR A 76 -31.49 -36.71 -11.63
CA THR A 76 -30.83 -38.04 -11.77
C THR A 76 -31.43 -39.02 -12.80
N GLU A 77 -30.71 -39.29 -13.91
CA GLU A 77 -30.70 -40.57 -14.68
C GLU A 77 -29.35 -40.76 -15.44
N GLN A 78 -29.08 -41.97 -15.97
CA GLN A 78 -27.81 -42.51 -16.53
C GLN A 78 -28.13 -43.62 -17.58
N ILE A 79 -27.24 -44.24 -18.39
CA ILE A 79 -25.74 -44.30 -18.40
C ILE A 79 -25.17 -43.80 -19.77
N ALA A 80 -24.42 -44.46 -20.68
CA ALA A 80 -23.85 -45.82 -20.83
C ALA A 80 -22.63 -45.81 -21.82
N ASP A 81 -21.78 -46.85 -21.77
CA ASP A 81 -20.49 -46.94 -22.49
C ASP A 81 -20.51 -47.68 -23.85
N ALA A 82 -19.58 -47.33 -24.75
CA ALA A 82 -18.93 -48.25 -25.70
C ALA A 82 -17.64 -47.64 -26.31
N LYS A 83 -16.61 -48.48 -26.54
CA LYS A 83 -15.36 -48.13 -27.29
C LYS A 83 -15.00 -49.29 -28.24
N PRO A 84 -14.47 -49.01 -29.45
CA PRO A 84 -13.13 -49.51 -29.75
C PRO A 84 -12.23 -48.48 -30.47
N THR A 85 -10.98 -48.87 -30.75
CA THR A 85 -9.86 -48.02 -31.21
C THR A 85 -9.67 -48.07 -32.74
N ALA A 86 -9.23 -46.96 -33.35
CA ALA A 86 -8.43 -46.94 -34.58
C ALA A 86 -7.50 -45.71 -34.60
N GLU A 87 -6.34 -45.81 -35.25
CA GLU A 87 -5.27 -44.80 -35.22
C GLU A 87 -5.57 -43.49 -35.98
N ASN A 88 -4.88 -42.41 -35.59
CA ASN A 88 -4.18 -41.48 -36.49
C ASN A 88 -3.29 -40.52 -35.67
N GLU A 89 -2.01 -40.44 -36.03
CA GLU A 89 -1.07 -39.40 -35.52
C GLU A 89 -1.17 -38.14 -36.41
N ILE A 90 -0.95 -36.95 -35.83
CA ILE A 90 -0.27 -35.79 -36.46
C ILE A 90 -0.05 -34.68 -35.40
N ASN A 91 1.22 -34.32 -35.21
CA ASN A 91 1.78 -33.11 -34.61
C ASN A 91 1.07 -32.44 -33.41
N GLU A 92 1.60 -32.74 -32.22
CA GLU A 92 1.58 -31.88 -31.03
C GLU A 92 2.39 -30.59 -31.26
N PRO A 93 1.83 -29.38 -31.09
CA PRO A 93 2.62 -28.16 -30.91
C PRO A 93 3.05 -28.03 -29.44
N GLU A 94 4.35 -27.87 -29.18
CA GLU A 94 4.85 -27.66 -27.81
C GLU A 94 4.18 -26.44 -27.15
N PRO A 95 3.76 -26.53 -25.87
CA PRO A 95 3.33 -25.36 -25.12
C PRO A 95 4.53 -24.44 -24.85
N GLU A 96 4.52 -23.25 -25.43
CA GLU A 96 5.58 -22.24 -25.23
C GLU A 96 5.79 -21.95 -23.75
N LYS A 97 6.95 -22.35 -23.22
CA LYS A 97 7.29 -22.27 -21.80
C LYS A 97 7.56 -20.81 -21.41
N LYS A 98 6.49 -20.06 -21.11
CA LYS A 98 6.53 -18.67 -20.59
C LYS A 98 7.61 -18.55 -19.50
N LYS A 99 8.59 -17.69 -19.74
CA LYS A 99 9.84 -17.60 -18.94
C LYS A 99 9.57 -16.88 -17.62
N LYS A 100 9.06 -17.60 -16.63
CA LYS A 100 8.72 -17.06 -15.30
C LYS A 100 9.89 -16.28 -14.70
N THR A 101 9.76 -14.96 -14.59
CA THR A 101 10.71 -14.11 -13.86
C THR A 101 10.52 -14.35 -12.36
N VAL A 102 11.64 -14.64 -11.68
CA VAL A 102 11.67 -14.95 -10.25
C VAL A 102 12.49 -13.87 -9.56
N ARG A 103 11.79 -12.93 -8.89
CA ARG A 103 12.41 -11.78 -8.22
C ARG A 103 12.38 -11.96 -6.69
N GLN A 104 13.44 -11.57 -6.00
CA GLN A 104 13.50 -11.57 -4.54
C GLN A 104 13.26 -10.15 -4.00
N THR A 105 12.17 -9.98 -3.25
CA THR A 105 11.69 -8.67 -2.75
C THR A 105 11.15 -8.81 -1.32
N THR A 106 11.21 -7.77 -0.48
CA THR A 106 10.58 -7.85 0.85
C THR A 106 9.06 -7.61 0.77
N ARG A 107 8.32 -8.01 1.80
CA ARG A 107 6.90 -7.62 1.98
C ARG A 107 6.70 -6.09 1.86
N SER A 108 7.67 -5.30 2.33
CA SER A 108 7.58 -3.85 2.26
C SER A 108 7.76 -3.28 0.85
N ASP A 109 8.46 -3.98 -0.03
CA ASP A 109 8.70 -3.52 -1.40
C ASP A 109 7.46 -3.77 -2.26
N ILE A 110 6.89 -4.98 -2.15
CA ILE A 110 5.58 -5.35 -2.71
C ILE A 110 4.49 -4.36 -2.24
N PHE A 111 4.47 -4.01 -0.94
CA PHE A 111 3.57 -2.96 -0.43
C PHE A 111 3.83 -1.59 -1.09
N ASN A 112 5.11 -1.22 -1.27
CA ASN A 112 5.48 0.06 -1.88
C ASN A 112 5.12 0.13 -3.38
N GLU A 113 5.12 -1.00 -4.10
CA GLU A 113 4.68 -1.13 -5.49
C GLU A 113 3.16 -0.97 -5.60
N LEU A 114 2.39 -1.84 -4.92
CA LEU A 114 0.92 -1.76 -4.86
C LEU A 114 0.44 -0.38 -4.39
N PHE A 115 1.16 0.28 -3.48
CA PHE A 115 0.86 1.63 -3.01
C PHE A 115 1.15 2.74 -4.05
N LYS A 116 2.11 2.55 -4.98
CA LYS A 116 2.36 3.47 -6.11
C LYS A 116 1.27 3.35 -7.16
N GLU A 117 0.95 2.12 -7.58
CA GLU A 117 -0.10 1.80 -8.55
C GLU A 117 -1.45 2.38 -8.13
N SER A 118 -1.75 2.31 -6.83
CA SER A 118 -3.03 2.75 -6.28
C SER A 118 -3.06 4.20 -5.78
N LEU A 119 -2.11 5.05 -6.20
CA LEU A 119 -2.03 6.46 -5.78
C LEU A 119 -3.23 7.31 -6.21
N ASP A 120 -3.87 7.00 -7.34
CA ASP A 120 -5.03 7.75 -7.84
C ASP A 120 -6.35 7.29 -7.22
N LEU A 121 -6.40 6.05 -6.70
CA LEU A 121 -7.60 5.52 -6.05
C LEU A 121 -7.85 6.21 -4.68
N PRO A 122 -9.12 6.54 -4.34
CA PRO A 122 -9.45 7.10 -3.04
C PRO A 122 -9.11 6.11 -1.91
N LYS A 123 -8.75 6.64 -0.73
CA LYS A 123 -8.18 5.90 0.41
C LYS A 123 -8.88 4.56 0.70
N SER A 124 -10.21 4.52 0.68
CA SER A 124 -11.00 3.32 0.96
C SER A 124 -10.90 2.24 -0.13
N LYS A 125 -10.80 2.63 -1.41
CA LYS A 125 -10.54 1.70 -2.52
C LYS A 125 -9.08 1.23 -2.51
N ARG A 126 -8.15 2.17 -2.29
CA ARG A 126 -6.69 1.92 -2.16
C ARG A 126 -6.38 0.87 -1.09
N ARG A 127 -7.00 0.98 0.09
CA ARG A 127 -6.84 0.00 1.18
C ARG A 127 -7.25 -1.41 0.75
N LYS A 128 -8.37 -1.56 0.04
CA LYS A 128 -8.83 -2.88 -0.47
C LYS A 128 -7.82 -3.44 -1.46
N TYR A 129 -7.50 -2.70 -2.52
CA TYR A 129 -6.52 -3.08 -3.55
C TYR A 129 -5.21 -3.60 -2.97
N ILE A 130 -4.63 -2.90 -2.00
CA ILE A 130 -3.37 -3.32 -1.36
C ILE A 130 -3.57 -4.58 -0.51
N ILE A 131 -4.67 -4.74 0.23
CA ILE A 131 -4.96 -5.97 0.98
C ILE A 131 -5.11 -7.16 0.02
N ASP A 132 -5.86 -6.99 -1.07
CA ASP A 132 -6.13 -8.03 -2.05
C ASP A 132 -4.84 -8.47 -2.76
N GLY A 133 -3.99 -7.52 -3.18
CA GLY A 133 -2.67 -7.80 -3.74
C GLY A 133 -1.67 -8.41 -2.74
N MET A 134 -1.69 -7.97 -1.47
CA MET A 134 -0.81 -8.52 -0.43
C MET A 134 -1.25 -9.89 0.09
N LYS A 135 -2.51 -10.29 -0.09
CA LYS A 135 -3.09 -11.54 0.47
C LYS A 135 -2.29 -12.79 0.14
N LYS A 136 -1.66 -12.84 -1.03
CA LYS A 136 -0.79 -13.94 -1.50
C LYS A 136 0.43 -14.22 -0.59
N TYR A 137 0.85 -13.25 0.24
CA TYR A 137 2.13 -13.27 0.97
C TYR A 137 2.01 -13.46 2.51
N PHE A 138 0.80 -13.78 2.98
CA PHE A 138 0.47 -13.98 4.39
C PHE A 138 -0.30 -15.29 4.60
N LYS A 139 -0.26 -15.83 5.82
CA LYS A 139 -0.97 -17.08 6.18
C LYS A 139 -2.44 -16.86 6.57
N PHE A 140 -2.82 -15.63 6.93
CA PHE A 140 -4.15 -15.30 7.43
C PHE A 140 -4.55 -13.88 7.01
N ASP A 141 -5.75 -13.71 6.46
CA ASP A 141 -6.32 -12.42 6.03
C ASP A 141 -6.24 -11.32 7.09
N LYS A 142 -6.43 -11.69 8.38
CA LYS A 142 -6.30 -10.77 9.52
C LYS A 142 -4.90 -10.16 9.62
N GLN A 143 -3.83 -10.95 9.36
CA GLN A 143 -2.44 -10.46 9.35
C GLN A 143 -2.16 -9.57 8.15
N THR A 144 -2.75 -9.87 6.99
CA THR A 144 -2.67 -9.02 5.80
C THR A 144 -3.28 -7.65 6.08
N SER A 145 -4.49 -7.61 6.66
CA SER A 145 -5.15 -6.34 7.01
C SER A 145 -4.30 -5.54 7.99
N THR A 146 -3.90 -6.11 9.12
CA THR A 146 -3.15 -5.36 10.14
C THR A 146 -1.82 -4.84 9.61
N TYR A 147 -1.08 -5.62 8.82
CA TYR A 147 0.18 -5.17 8.21
C TYR A 147 -0.03 -4.00 7.23
N VAL A 148 -1.08 -4.05 6.39
CA VAL A 148 -1.41 -2.99 5.43
C VAL A 148 -1.89 -1.73 6.16
N ASP A 149 -2.73 -1.88 7.18
CA ASP A 149 -3.19 -0.77 8.04
C ASP A 149 -2.00 -0.07 8.72
N ASP A 150 -1.11 -0.85 9.35
CA ASP A 150 0.14 -0.38 9.97
C ASP A 150 1.00 0.45 8.99
N LYS A 151 1.18 -0.05 7.76
CA LYS A 151 2.00 0.62 6.73
C LYS A 151 1.32 1.89 6.21
N LEU A 152 0.00 1.89 6.04
CA LEU A 152 -0.78 3.07 5.63
C LEU A 152 -0.76 4.16 6.71
N GLU A 153 -0.90 3.81 7.99
CA GLU A 153 -0.75 4.75 9.10
C GLU A 153 0.66 5.33 9.16
N LYS A 154 1.70 4.50 9.01
CA LYS A 154 3.10 4.97 8.96
C LYS A 154 3.35 5.94 7.81
N LYS A 155 2.72 5.77 6.64
CA LYS A 155 2.77 6.74 5.52
C LYS A 155 2.07 8.05 5.90
N SER A 156 0.82 8.02 6.39
CA SER A 156 0.04 9.23 6.71
C SER A 156 0.65 10.01 7.87
N ARG A 157 1.06 9.33 8.95
CA ARG A 157 1.75 9.90 10.10
C ARG A 157 3.11 10.50 9.73
N SER A 158 3.87 9.88 8.82
CA SER A 158 5.12 10.45 8.31
C SER A 158 4.89 11.80 7.61
N ILE A 159 3.86 11.90 6.77
CA ILE A 159 3.47 13.16 6.10
C ILE A 159 3.02 14.21 7.13
N MET A 160 2.18 13.82 8.10
CA MET A 160 1.72 14.71 9.17
C MET A 160 2.87 15.24 10.02
N CYS A 161 3.79 14.38 10.46
CA CYS A 161 4.98 14.75 11.22
C CYS A 161 6.03 15.52 10.40
N ARG A 162 6.02 15.42 9.06
CA ARG A 162 6.79 16.34 8.18
C ARG A 162 6.14 17.72 8.16
N ARG A 163 4.82 17.81 7.92
CA ARG A 163 4.06 19.07 7.90
C ARG A 163 4.19 19.84 9.22
N ILE A 164 4.01 19.16 10.37
CA ILE A 164 4.15 19.77 11.71
C ILE A 164 5.59 20.24 11.98
N ARG A 165 6.62 19.51 11.53
CA ARG A 165 8.01 19.97 11.65
C ARG A 165 8.31 21.16 10.76
N PHE A 166 7.76 21.18 9.54
CA PHE A 166 7.89 22.32 8.64
C PHE A 166 7.21 23.57 9.21
N THR A 167 5.94 23.51 9.63
CA THR A 167 5.25 24.69 10.18
C THR A 167 5.89 25.21 11.46
N ARG A 168 6.34 24.32 12.37
CA ARG A 168 7.13 24.73 13.54
C ARG A 168 8.45 25.38 13.15
N LYS A 169 9.21 24.80 12.22
CA LYS A 169 10.51 25.36 11.80
C LYS A 169 10.35 26.67 11.02
N ALA A 170 9.25 26.85 10.31
CA ALA A 170 8.87 28.12 9.71
C ALA A 170 8.55 29.17 10.79
N TYR A 171 7.69 28.85 11.75
CA TYR A 171 7.31 29.76 12.84
C TYR A 171 8.46 30.09 13.81
N MET A 172 9.57 29.35 13.78
CA MET A 172 10.82 29.68 14.51
C MET A 172 11.72 30.69 13.77
N HIS A 173 11.28 31.24 12.62
CA HIS A 173 12.01 32.23 11.84
C HIS A 173 11.06 33.34 11.41
N ASP A 174 11.37 34.58 11.76
CA ASP A 174 10.55 35.75 11.40
C ASP A 174 10.70 36.07 9.91
N PHE A 175 9.73 35.65 9.10
CA PHE A 175 9.68 35.92 7.66
C PHE A 175 9.24 37.36 7.35
N ASN A 176 10.06 38.32 7.81
CA ASN A 176 9.83 39.76 7.61
C ASN A 176 10.25 40.28 6.22
N TYR A 177 10.79 39.41 5.36
CA TYR A 177 11.33 39.77 4.05
C TYR A 177 10.72 38.90 2.94
N PHE A 178 10.25 39.55 1.87
CA PHE A 178 9.79 38.91 0.65
C PHE A 178 10.75 39.28 -0.49
N VAL A 179 11.12 38.32 -1.33
CA VAL A 179 12.00 38.53 -2.48
C VAL A 179 11.23 38.25 -3.76
N THR A 180 11.17 39.24 -4.65
CA THR A 180 10.67 39.08 -6.03
C THR A 180 11.83 38.73 -6.95
N LEU A 181 11.72 37.59 -7.65
CA LEU A 181 12.67 37.18 -8.68
C LEU A 181 12.08 37.46 -10.05
N THR A 182 12.36 38.65 -10.59
CA THR A 182 11.96 39.04 -11.95
C THR A 182 12.93 38.49 -12.97
N TYR A 183 12.49 37.48 -13.73
CA TYR A 183 13.24 36.92 -14.85
C TYR A 183 13.14 37.81 -16.08
N SER A 184 14.27 38.01 -16.79
CA SER A 184 14.36 38.81 -18.01
C SER A 184 15.11 38.03 -19.10
N ASN A 185 14.43 37.73 -20.21
CA ASN A 185 15.04 37.09 -21.39
C ASN A 185 16.17 37.92 -22.01
N ALA A 186 16.28 39.23 -21.73
CA ALA A 186 17.36 40.07 -22.25
C ALA A 186 18.70 39.90 -21.49
N LEU A 187 18.72 39.16 -20.39
CA LEU A 187 19.91 38.90 -19.57
C LEU A 187 20.41 37.45 -19.67
N HIS A 188 19.74 36.60 -20.45
CA HIS A 188 20.06 35.19 -20.62
C HIS A 188 19.96 34.81 -22.10
N THR A 189 21.13 34.68 -22.75
CA THR A 189 21.36 34.30 -24.14
C THR A 189 22.51 33.30 -24.19
#